data_AF-A0A2H9N9T0-F1
#
_entry.id   AF-A0A2H9N9T0-F1
#
_cell.length_a   1.000
_cell.length_b   1.000
_cell.length_c   1.000
_cell.angle_alpha   90.00
_cell.angle_beta   90.00
_cell.angle_gamma   90.00
#
_symmetry.space_group_name_H-M   'P 1'
#
loop_
_entity.id
_entity.type
_entity.pdbx_description
1 polymer ?
#
loop_
_entity_poly.entity_id
_entity_poly.type
_entity_poly.pdbx_seq_one_letter_code
_entity_poly.pdbx_strand_id
1 'polypeptide(L)' 'MVSAIPWEEGEDYIRSGHRSPDDFQEDSFRTITIDAEKGIKAVIGKPKGKDTTEVQSYLFAKDKDWT' A
#
# COMPACT_ATOMS: atom_id res chain seq x y z
N MET A 1 -3.23 3.10 23.27
CA MET A 1 -3.44 4.11 22.22
C MET A 1 -3.56 3.34 20.92
N VAL A 2 -4.71 3.40 20.25
CA VAL A 2 -4.86 2.77 18.92
C VAL A 2 -4.29 3.75 17.91
N SER A 3 -3.13 3.46 17.33
CA SER A 3 -2.61 4.27 16.23
C SER A 3 -3.51 4.04 15.03
N ALA A 4 -4.47 4.93 14.80
CA ALA A 4 -5.21 4.97 13.55
C ALA A 4 -4.18 5.16 12.44
N ILE A 5 -4.04 4.16 11.57
CA ILE A 5 -3.20 4.28 10.39
C ILE A 5 -3.73 5.48 9.59
N PRO A 6 -2.90 6.50 9.28
CA PRO A 6 -3.36 7.66 8.54
C PRO A 6 -3.74 7.22 7.13
N TRP A 7 -5.00 7.48 6.76
CA TRP A 7 -5.43 7.44 5.38
C TRP A 7 -4.79 8.62 4.67
N GLU A 8 -3.94 8.37 3.68
CA GLU A 8 -3.38 9.41 2.82
C GLU A 8 -4.22 9.48 1.55
N GLU A 9 -4.84 10.63 1.29
CA GLU A 9 -5.63 10.84 0.09
C GLU A 9 -4.77 11.38 -1.05
N GLY A 10 -4.67 10.60 -2.14
CA GLY A 10 -4.16 11.07 -3.42
C GLY A 10 -5.27 11.55 -4.36
N GLU A 11 -4.91 11.83 -5.62
CA GLU A 11 -5.86 12.23 -6.67
C GLU A 11 -6.81 11.08 -7.02
N ASP A 12 -6.27 9.91 -7.40
CA ASP A 12 -7.07 8.76 -7.85
C ASP A 12 -7.32 7.69 -6.75
N TYR A 13 -6.47 7.66 -5.71
CA TYR A 13 -6.47 6.58 -4.71
C TYR A 13 -6.44 7.11 -3.28
N ILE A 14 -7.11 6.38 -2.39
CA ILE A 14 -6.90 6.46 -0.94
C ILE A 14 -5.84 5.42 -0.58
N ARG A 15 -4.76 5.84 0.07
CA ARG A 15 -3.69 4.97 0.53
C ARG A 15 -3.84 4.69 2.01
N SER A 16 -3.80 3.42 2.37
CA SER A 16 -3.70 2.97 3.76
C SER A 16 -2.29 2.46 4.01
N GLY A 17 -1.47 3.27 4.68
CA GLY A 17 -0.06 3.00 4.96
C GLY A 17 0.11 1.89 6.01
N HIS A 18 0.50 0.68 5.59
CA HIS A 18 0.59 -0.46 6.50
C HIS A 18 1.95 -0.55 7.24
N ARG A 19 3.03 -0.11 6.60
CA ARG A 19 4.40 -0.07 7.15
C ARG A 19 5.20 1.13 6.63
N SER A 20 6.31 1.46 7.31
CA SER A 20 7.21 2.52 6.84
C SER A 20 7.98 2.07 5.60
N PRO A 21 8.19 2.93 4.58
CA PRO A 21 9.04 2.60 3.45
C PRO A 21 10.50 2.32 3.86
N ASP A 22 10.99 2.91 4.96
CA ASP A 22 12.34 2.69 5.49
C ASP A 22 12.62 1.24 5.91
N ASP A 23 11.58 0.44 6.17
CA ASP A 23 11.72 -0.99 6.51
C ASP A 23 12.07 -1.86 5.28
N PHE A 24 12.02 -1.29 4.08
CA PHE A 24 12.20 -2.00 2.81
C PHE A 24 13.45 -1.54 2.06
N GLN A 25 13.86 -2.36 1.10
CA GLN A 25 14.92 -2.02 0.15
C GLN A 25 14.40 -0.98 -0.86
N GLU A 26 15.13 0.12 -1.05
CA GLU A 26 14.69 1.29 -1.85
C GLU A 26 14.22 0.91 -3.27
N ASP A 27 15.00 0.10 -3.99
CA ASP A 27 14.69 -0.29 -5.37
C ASP A 27 13.78 -1.52 -5.51
N SER A 28 13.15 -1.97 -4.41
CA SER A 28 12.30 -3.16 -4.45
C SER A 28 10.81 -2.86 -4.61
N PHE A 29 10.41 -1.59 -4.53
CA PHE A 29 9.00 -1.24 -4.56
C PHE A 29 8.38 -1.44 -5.93
N ARG A 30 7.18 -2.04 -5.95
CA ARG A 30 6.31 -2.08 -7.12
C ARG A 30 4.85 -2.12 -6.71
N THR A 31 3.98 -1.66 -7.60
CA THR A 31 2.53 -1.75 -7.42
C THR A 31 2.01 -3.03 -8.08
N ILE A 32 1.15 -3.76 -7.36
CA ILE A 32 0.42 -4.91 -7.89
C ILE A 32 -1.08 -4.67 -7.81
N THR A 33 -1.82 -5.22 -8.76
CA THR A 33 -3.28 -5.27 -8.70
C THR A 33 -3.70 -6.44 -7.83
N ILE A 34 -4.54 -6.18 -6.83
CA ILE A 34 -5.12 -7.21 -5.96
C ILE A 34 -6.50 -7.59 -6.49
N ASP A 35 -7.33 -6.60 -6.79
CA ASP A 35 -8.67 -6.78 -7.33
C ASP A 35 -8.99 -5.61 -8.27
N ALA A 36 -8.98 -5.87 -9.57
CA ALA A 36 -9.20 -4.84 -10.57
C ALA A 36 -10.64 -4.31 -10.55
N GLU A 37 -11.62 -5.19 -10.34
CA GLU A 37 -13.05 -4.85 -10.35
C GLU A 37 -13.41 -3.94 -9.18
N LYS A 38 -12.78 -4.19 -8.03
CA LYS A 38 -12.93 -3.39 -6.81
C LYS A 38 -11.96 -2.21 -6.72
N GLY A 39 -11.05 -2.05 -7.68
CA GLY A 39 -10.08 -0.97 -7.70
C GLY A 39 -9.05 -1.04 -6.56
N ILE A 40 -8.69 -2.25 -6.12
CA ILE A 40 -7.74 -2.48 -5.03
C ILE A 40 -6.37 -2.83 -5.59
N LYS A 41 -5.36 -2.06 -5.19
CA LYS A 41 -3.94 -2.30 -5.48
C LYS A 41 -3.14 -2.34 -4.18
N ALA A 42 -1.91 -2.81 -4.27
CA ALA A 42 -0.95 -2.75 -3.17
C ALA A 42 0.41 -2.27 -3.67
N VAL A 43 1.08 -1.45 -2.87
CA VAL A 43 2.53 -1.23 -2.97
C VAL A 43 3.20 -2.33 -2.17
N ILE A 44 4.01 -3.14 -2.84
CA ILE A 44 4.81 -4.21 -2.23
C ILE A 44 6.29 -3.87 -2.35
N GLY A 45 7.09 -4.38 -1.42
CA GLY A 45 8.56 -4.29 -1.47
C GLY A 45 9.20 -5.46 -0.75
N LYS A 46 10.51 -5.64 -0.91
CA LYS A 46 11.32 -6.60 -0.16
C LYS A 46 11.82 -5.95 1.13
N PRO A 47 11.40 -6.42 2.32
CA PRO A 47 11.92 -5.90 3.57
C PRO A 47 13.43 -6.12 3.72
N LYS A 48 14.08 -5.27 4.49
CA LYS A 48 15.51 -5.45 4.83
C LYS A 48 15.66 -6.76 5.63
N GLY A 49 16.59 -7.63 5.20
CA GLY A 49 16.85 -8.92 5.86
C GLY A 49 15.83 -10.05 5.59
N LYS A 50 14.92 -9.87 4.62
CA LYS A 50 13.98 -10.92 4.16
C LYS A 50 14.21 -11.22 2.70
N ASP A 51 13.91 -12.44 2.26
CA ASP A 51 14.00 -12.85 0.85
C ASP A 51 12.69 -12.76 0.07
N THR A 52 11.59 -12.48 0.76
CA THR A 52 10.24 -12.38 0.20
C THR A 52 9.77 -10.93 0.07
N THR A 53 8.81 -10.68 -0.81
CA THR A 53 8.11 -9.39 -0.88
C THR A 53 6.92 -9.37 0.09
N GLU A 54 6.69 -8.22 0.72
CA GLU A 54 5.57 -7.98 1.63
C GLU A 54 4.84 -6.69 1.26
N VAL A 55 3.60 -6.54 1.73
CA VAL A 55 2.79 -5.33 1.51
C VAL A 55 3.30 -4.19 2.38
N GLN A 56 3.56 -3.04 1.75
CA GLN A 56 3.89 -1.79 2.40
C GLN A 56 2.64 -0.90 2.57
N SER A 57 1.77 -0.80 1.56
CA SER A 57 0.49 -0.07 1.66
C SER A 57 -0.54 -0.60 0.68
N TYR A 58 -1.82 -0.45 1.02
CA TYR A 58 -2.93 -0.66 0.09
C TYR A 58 -3.36 0.65 -0.56
N LEU A 59 -3.86 0.56 -1.79
CA LEU A 59 -4.42 1.65 -2.57
C LEU A 59 -5.84 1.28 -2.97
N PHE A 60 -6.80 2.14 -2.66
CA PHE A 60 -8.22 1.97 -2.97
C PHE A 60 -8.65 3.07 -3.94
N ALA A 61 -9.16 2.69 -5.12
CA ALA A 61 -9.59 3.65 -6.14
C ALA A 61 -10.77 4.48 -5.62
N LYS A 62 -10.70 5.81 -5.69
CA LYS A 62 -11.76 6.70 -5.18
C LYS A 62 -13.10 6.53 -5.90
N ASP A 63 -13.07 6.19 -7.19
CA ASP A 63 -14.26 5.90 -8.02
C ASP A 63 -15.09 4.69 -7.52
N LYS A 64 -14.56 3.92 -6.57
CA LYS A 64 -15.22 2.75 -5.99
C LYS A 64 -15.86 3.01 -4.62
N ASP A 65 -15.99 4.28 -4.24
CA ASP A 65 -16.77 4.73 -3.06
C ASP A 65 -16.31 4.07 -1.74
N TRP A 66 -14.99 4.05 -1.50
CA TRP A 66 -14.38 3.40 -0.32
C TRP A 66 -14.43 4.22 0.99
N THR A 67 -15.32 5.22 1.11
CA THR A 67 -15.40 6.14 2.27
C THR A 67 -16.80 6.40 2.77
#